data_AF-B4DP65-F1
#
_entry.id   AF-B4DP65-F1
#
_cell.length_a   1.000
_cell.length_b   1.000
_cell.length_c   1.000
_cell.angle_alpha   90.00
_cell.angle_beta   90.00
_cell.angle_gamma   90.00
#
_symmetry.space_group_name_H-M   'P 1'
#
loop_
_entity.id
_entity.type
_entity.pdbx_description
1 polymer ?
#
loop_
_entity_poly.entity_id
_entity_poly.type
_entity_poly.pdbx_seq_one_letter_code
_entity_poly.pdbx_strand_id
1 'polypeptide(L)'
;MAAPSDGFKPRERSGGEQAQDWDALPPKRPRLGAGNKIGGRRLIVVLEGASLETVKVGKTYELLNCDKHKSILLKNGRDPGEARPDITHQSLLMLMDSPLNRAGLLQVYIHTQKNVLIEVNPQTRIPRTFDRFCGLMGKKP
;
A
#
# COMPACT_ATOMS: atom_id res chain seq x y z
N MET A 1 14.22 76.72 -32.92
CA MET A 1 14.94 75.53 -33.40
C MET A 1 15.65 74.90 -32.22
N ALA A 2 15.18 73.76 -31.73
CA ALA A 2 15.85 72.95 -30.71
C ALA A 2 15.73 71.48 -31.15
N ALA A 3 16.84 70.75 -31.09
CA ALA A 3 17.01 69.37 -31.57
C ALA A 3 16.31 68.35 -30.65
N PRO A 4 15.97 67.14 -31.14
CA PRO A 4 15.15 66.18 -30.42
C PRO A 4 15.95 65.39 -29.38
N SER A 5 15.24 65.00 -28.32
CA SER A 5 15.66 64.08 -27.27
C SER A 5 15.71 62.64 -27.80
N ASP A 6 16.90 62.04 -27.87
CA ASP A 6 17.03 60.60 -28.05
C ASP A 6 16.75 59.89 -26.73
N GLY A 7 15.50 59.40 -26.59
CA GLY A 7 15.09 58.53 -25.50
C GLY A 7 15.68 57.13 -25.65
N PHE A 8 16.51 56.73 -24.70
CA PHE A 8 16.90 55.34 -24.50
C PHE A 8 15.65 54.51 -24.17
N LYS A 9 15.25 53.60 -25.06
CA LYS A 9 14.21 52.59 -24.78
C LYS A 9 14.87 51.31 -24.26
N PRO A 10 14.61 50.88 -23.01
CA PRO A 10 15.03 49.58 -22.55
C PRO A 10 14.34 48.50 -23.38
N ARG A 11 15.12 47.55 -23.89
CA ARG A 11 14.63 46.38 -24.62
C ARG A 11 13.87 45.49 -23.64
N GLU A 12 12.55 45.38 -23.79
CA GLU A 12 11.74 44.43 -23.02
C GLU A 12 12.30 43.03 -23.23
N ARG A 13 12.80 42.41 -22.16
CA ARG A 13 13.07 40.98 -22.15
C ARG A 13 11.72 40.27 -22.08
N SER A 14 11.23 39.88 -23.25
CA SER A 14 10.31 38.76 -23.35
C SER A 14 10.99 37.54 -22.76
N GLY A 15 10.44 37.03 -21.67
CA GLY A 15 11.01 35.91 -20.92
C GLY A 15 10.53 35.92 -19.49
N GLY A 16 9.23 35.71 -19.29
CA GLY A 16 8.70 35.35 -17.99
C GLY A 16 9.24 33.98 -17.60
N GLU A 17 10.39 33.94 -16.92
CA GLU A 17 10.82 32.76 -16.18
C GLU A 17 9.89 32.64 -14.96
N GLN A 18 8.83 31.84 -15.11
CA GLN A 18 8.12 31.31 -13.96
C GLN A 18 9.13 30.50 -13.14
N ALA A 19 9.56 31.05 -12.01
CA ALA A 19 10.28 30.31 -10.99
C ALA A 19 9.43 29.10 -10.60
N GLN A 20 9.82 27.92 -11.08
CA GLN A 20 9.17 26.67 -10.72
C GLN A 20 9.53 26.38 -9.27
N ASP A 21 8.54 26.57 -8.40
CA ASP A 21 8.58 26.14 -7.01
C ASP A 21 8.73 24.60 -6.97
N TRP A 22 9.95 24.14 -6.74
CA TRP A 22 10.31 22.72 -6.74
C TRP A 22 9.67 21.94 -5.57
N ASP A 23 9.12 22.63 -4.57
CA ASP A 23 8.56 22.02 -3.36
C ASP A 23 7.05 21.71 -3.45
N ALA A 24 6.37 22.15 -4.52
CA ALA A 24 4.91 22.02 -4.66
C ALA A 24 4.44 20.80 -5.47
N LEU A 25 5.34 19.94 -5.99
CA LEU A 25 4.92 18.77 -6.74
C LEU A 25 4.50 17.65 -5.78
N PRO A 26 3.19 17.29 -5.70
CA PRO A 26 2.81 16.07 -5.00
C PRO A 26 3.58 14.90 -5.64
N PRO A 27 4.17 13.98 -4.85
CA PRO A 27 5.00 12.92 -5.39
C PRO A 27 4.23 12.22 -6.50
N LYS A 28 4.79 12.26 -7.72
CA LYS A 28 4.16 11.76 -8.94
C LYS A 28 3.80 10.30 -8.69
N ARG A 29 2.51 10.04 -8.43
CA ARG A 29 2.01 8.72 -8.04
C ARG A 29 2.50 7.75 -9.11
N PRO A 30 3.37 6.76 -8.79
CA PRO A 30 3.62 5.68 -9.74
C PRO A 30 2.26 5.04 -9.92
N ARG A 31 1.62 5.24 -11.09
CA ARG A 31 0.42 4.44 -11.36
C ARG A 31 0.91 3.00 -11.41
N LEU A 32 0.15 2.08 -10.86
CA LEU A 32 0.34 0.65 -11.13
C LEU A 32 0.48 0.47 -12.65
N GLY A 33 1.69 0.12 -13.10
CA GLY A 33 2.02 -0.02 -14.53
C GLY A 33 2.35 1.25 -15.33
N ALA A 34 2.38 2.46 -14.74
CA ALA A 34 2.81 3.68 -15.45
C ALA A 34 4.26 4.04 -15.12
N GLY A 35 5.17 3.30 -15.74
CA GLY A 35 6.62 3.54 -15.69
C GLY A 35 7.27 3.02 -16.98
N ASN A 36 7.38 3.93 -17.95
CA ASN A 36 8.22 3.93 -19.15
C ASN A 36 9.23 2.79 -19.41
N LYS A 37 9.27 2.36 -20.68
CA LYS A 37 10.37 1.73 -21.43
C LYS A 37 10.79 0.27 -21.14
N ILE A 38 10.31 -0.40 -20.10
CA ILE A 38 10.75 -1.79 -19.76
C ILE A 38 9.67 -2.87 -20.02
N GLY A 39 8.54 -2.53 -20.65
CA GLY A 39 7.58 -3.53 -21.14
C GLY A 39 6.73 -4.19 -20.04
N GLY A 40 6.20 -3.40 -19.10
CA GLY A 40 5.18 -3.87 -18.15
C GLY A 40 5.64 -4.98 -17.17
N ARG A 41 6.95 -5.23 -17.08
CA ARG A 41 7.52 -6.24 -16.19
C ARG A 41 7.24 -5.86 -14.74
N ARG A 42 6.57 -6.76 -14.02
CA ARG A 42 6.31 -6.66 -12.58
C ARG A 42 6.37 -8.04 -11.95
N LEU A 43 6.78 -8.09 -10.68
CA LEU A 43 6.64 -9.29 -9.87
C LEU A 43 5.23 -9.33 -9.27
N ILE A 44 4.52 -10.43 -9.48
CA ILE A 44 3.25 -10.69 -8.83
C ILE A 44 3.50 -11.77 -7.77
N VAL A 45 3.20 -11.46 -6.51
CA VAL A 45 3.29 -12.40 -5.40
C VAL A 45 1.88 -12.73 -4.93
N VAL A 46 1.56 -14.02 -4.83
CA VAL A 46 0.31 -14.51 -4.25
C VAL A 46 0.64 -15.21 -2.95
N LEU A 47 0.13 -14.68 -1.83
CA LEU A 47 0.17 -15.35 -0.54
C LEU A 47 -1.01 -16.32 -0.48
N GLU A 48 -0.74 -17.58 -0.82
CA GLU A 48 -1.73 -18.65 -0.89
C GLU A 48 -2.04 -19.24 0.50
N GLY A 49 -3.31 -19.64 0.71
CA GLY A 49 -3.72 -20.31 1.94
C GLY A 49 -3.64 -19.43 3.19
N ALA A 50 -3.75 -18.10 3.06
CA ALA A 50 -3.64 -17.19 4.20
C ALA A 50 -4.76 -17.43 5.21
N SER A 51 -4.38 -17.62 6.49
CA SER A 51 -5.32 -17.78 7.61
C SER A 51 -5.88 -16.42 8.07
N LEU A 52 -6.65 -15.76 7.19
CA LEU A 52 -7.37 -14.53 7.50
C LEU A 52 -8.87 -14.82 7.57
N GLU A 53 -9.35 -15.10 8.78
CA GLU A 53 -10.74 -15.39 9.07
C GLU A 53 -11.21 -14.52 10.23
N THR A 54 -12.44 -14.00 10.16
CA THR A 54 -13.06 -13.29 11.28
C THR A 54 -13.95 -14.22 12.08
N VAL A 55 -13.91 -14.07 13.40
CA VAL A 55 -14.78 -14.75 14.35
C VAL A 55 -15.53 -13.72 15.19
N LYS A 56 -16.77 -14.04 15.53
CA LYS A 56 -17.58 -13.22 16.43
C LYS A 56 -17.31 -13.64 17.88
N VAL A 57 -16.76 -12.72 18.66
CA VAL A 57 -16.51 -12.92 20.10
C VAL A 57 -17.45 -11.97 20.85
N GLY A 58 -18.55 -12.50 21.38
CA GLY A 58 -19.58 -11.70 22.01
C GLY A 58 -20.22 -10.70 21.03
N LYS A 59 -19.93 -9.41 21.22
CA LYS A 59 -20.44 -8.30 20.37
C LYS A 59 -19.43 -7.79 19.33
N THR A 60 -18.16 -8.19 19.43
CA THR A 60 -17.08 -7.73 18.54
C THR A 60 -16.72 -8.79 17.51
N TYR A 61 -16.15 -8.33 16.40
CA TYR A 61 -15.53 -9.19 15.40
C TYR A 61 -14.02 -9.07 15.54
N GLU A 62 -13.35 -10.21 15.61
CA GLU A 62 -11.91 -10.30 15.78
C GLU A 62 -11.33 -11.25 14.75
N LEU A 63 -10.07 -11.04 14.39
CA LEU A 63 -9.35 -11.97 13.52
C LEU A 63 -9.03 -13.25 14.31
N LEU A 64 -9.35 -14.40 13.72
CA LEU A 64 -9.10 -15.72 14.27
C LEU A 64 -7.59 -15.91 14.48
N ASN A 65 -7.22 -16.36 15.68
CA ASN A 65 -5.82 -16.48 16.09
C ASN A 65 -5.68 -17.65 17.08
N CYS A 66 -4.57 -18.38 17.00
CA CYS A 66 -4.25 -19.50 17.87
C CYS A 66 -4.19 -19.11 19.35
N ASP A 67 -3.69 -17.91 19.68
CA ASP A 67 -3.47 -17.50 21.06
C ASP A 67 -4.75 -17.07 21.79
N LYS A 68 -5.57 -16.24 21.12
CA LYS A 68 -6.79 -15.65 21.71
C LYS A 68 -8.01 -16.56 21.57
N HIS A 69 -8.07 -17.38 20.51
CA HIS A 69 -9.28 -18.11 20.12
C HIS A 69 -9.15 -19.63 20.20
N LYS A 70 -8.16 -20.15 20.95
CA LYS A 70 -7.90 -21.60 21.11
C LYS A 70 -9.15 -22.41 21.48
N SER A 71 -9.91 -21.94 22.47
CA SER A 71 -11.12 -22.65 22.93
C SER A 71 -12.24 -22.67 21.89
N ILE A 72 -12.33 -21.66 21.04
CA ILE A 72 -13.32 -21.58 19.94
C ILE A 72 -12.92 -22.54 18.82
N LEU A 73 -11.63 -22.58 18.49
CA LEU A 73 -11.06 -23.49 17.49
C LEU A 73 -11.30 -24.95 17.86
N LEU A 74 -10.98 -25.33 19.09
CA LEU A 74 -11.18 -26.68 19.61
C LEU A 74 -12.66 -27.10 19.62
N LYS A 75 -13.57 -26.20 20.00
CA LYS A 75 -15.02 -26.47 19.96
C LYS A 75 -15.53 -26.72 18.55
N ASN A 76 -14.92 -26.09 17.56
CA ASN A 76 -15.26 -26.27 16.15
C ASN A 76 -14.48 -27.42 15.49
N GLY A 77 -13.74 -28.22 16.27
CA GLY A 77 -12.94 -29.33 15.74
C GLY A 77 -11.79 -28.91 14.83
N ARG A 78 -11.34 -27.65 14.91
CA ARG A 78 -10.21 -27.15 14.12
C ARG A 78 -8.95 -27.12 14.97
N ASP A 79 -7.82 -27.45 14.35
CA ASP A 79 -6.52 -27.35 15.00
C ASP A 79 -6.18 -25.88 15.27
N PRO A 80 -5.91 -25.48 16.53
CA PRO A 80 -5.41 -24.15 16.84
C PRO A 80 -4.15 -23.76 16.06
N GLY A 81 -3.31 -24.73 15.69
CA GLY A 81 -2.08 -24.51 14.93
C GLY A 81 -2.28 -23.92 13.53
N GLU A 82 -3.46 -24.08 12.94
CA GLU A 82 -3.79 -23.59 11.60
C GLU A 82 -4.14 -22.10 11.60
N ALA A 83 -4.56 -21.55 12.73
CA ALA A 83 -4.99 -20.16 12.86
C ALA A 83 -3.80 -19.20 13.05
N ARG A 84 -2.99 -19.03 11.98
CA ARG A 84 -1.73 -18.28 11.98
C ARG A 84 -1.75 -17.05 11.06
N PRO A 85 -2.54 -16.00 11.40
CA PRO A 85 -2.54 -14.75 10.64
C PRO A 85 -1.20 -13.98 10.73
N ASP A 86 -0.35 -14.28 11.71
CA ASP A 86 0.98 -13.68 11.92
C ASP A 86 1.93 -13.97 10.75
N ILE A 87 1.84 -15.14 10.13
CA ILE A 87 2.65 -15.51 8.96
C ILE A 87 2.34 -14.57 7.79
N THR A 88 1.05 -14.31 7.54
CA THR A 88 0.62 -13.38 6.48
C THR A 88 1.04 -11.95 6.80
N HIS A 89 0.92 -11.53 8.07
CA HIS A 89 1.34 -10.21 8.53
C HIS A 89 2.83 -9.96 8.30
N GLN A 90 3.70 -10.88 8.75
CA GLN A 90 5.14 -10.77 8.58
C GLN A 90 5.54 -10.77 7.10
N SER A 91 4.92 -11.64 6.30
CA SER A 91 5.15 -11.71 4.85
C SER A 91 4.82 -10.38 4.17
N LEU A 92 3.67 -9.80 4.50
CA LEU A 92 3.25 -8.50 3.97
C LEU A 92 4.19 -7.37 4.40
N LEU A 93 4.69 -7.36 5.65
CA LEU A 93 5.67 -6.36 6.08
C LEU A 93 6.94 -6.41 5.23
N MET A 94 7.47 -7.61 4.98
CA MET A 94 8.68 -7.78 4.15
C MET A 94 8.44 -7.39 2.69
N LEU A 95 7.31 -7.80 2.12
CA LEU A 95 6.96 -7.49 0.73
C LEU A 95 6.76 -5.98 0.52
N MET A 96 5.98 -5.33 1.40
CA MET A 96 5.63 -3.93 1.27
C MET A 96 6.81 -2.99 1.54
N ASP A 97 7.80 -3.41 2.34
CA ASP A 97 9.03 -2.64 2.58
C ASP A 97 10.12 -2.83 1.55
N SER A 98 9.99 -3.85 0.70
CA SER A 98 11.00 -4.19 -0.30
C SER A 98 11.31 -3.00 -1.22
N PRO A 99 12.58 -2.84 -1.66
CA PRO A 99 12.94 -1.85 -2.67
C PRO A 99 12.11 -2.00 -3.95
N LEU A 100 11.69 -3.23 -4.27
CA LEU A 100 10.86 -3.54 -5.43
C LEU A 100 9.46 -2.93 -5.34
N ASN A 101 8.84 -2.94 -4.16
CA ASN A 101 7.57 -2.25 -3.93
C ASN A 101 7.72 -0.73 -4.04
N ARG A 102 8.82 -0.17 -3.48
CA ARG A 102 9.12 1.26 -3.61
C ARG A 102 9.34 1.71 -5.06
N ALA A 103 9.89 0.81 -5.88
CA ALA A 103 10.06 1.03 -7.32
C ALA A 103 8.75 0.87 -8.13
N GLY A 104 7.64 0.45 -7.51
CA GLY A 104 6.35 0.27 -8.19
C GLY A 104 6.28 -0.98 -9.09
N LEU A 105 7.17 -1.96 -8.87
CA LEU A 105 7.28 -3.18 -9.67
C LEU A 105 6.73 -4.43 -8.98
N LEU A 106 6.11 -4.28 -7.81
CA LEU A 106 5.50 -5.37 -7.04
C LEU A 106 3.98 -5.22 -7.02
N GLN A 107 3.29 -6.32 -7.27
CA GLN A 107 1.87 -6.48 -6.97
C GLN A 107 1.71 -7.65 -5.99
N VAL A 108 0.95 -7.44 -4.93
CA VAL A 108 0.69 -8.49 -3.94
C VAL A 108 -0.80 -8.83 -3.92
N TYR A 109 -1.09 -10.12 -3.96
CA TYR A 109 -2.41 -10.70 -3.73
C TYR A 109 -2.34 -11.61 -2.52
N ILE A 110 -3.44 -11.68 -1.77
CA ILE A 110 -3.62 -12.61 -0.67
C ILE A 110 -4.81 -13.47 -1.02
N HIS A 111 -4.62 -14.79 -1.08
CA HIS A 111 -5.70 -15.74 -1.25
C HIS A 111 -5.89 -16.48 0.07
N THR A 112 -7.06 -16.29 0.68
CA THR A 112 -7.35 -16.85 2.00
C THR A 112 -7.86 -18.28 1.90
N GLN A 113 -7.77 -19.04 3.00
CA GLN A 113 -8.35 -20.38 3.09
C GLN A 113 -9.88 -20.41 2.86
N LYS A 114 -10.56 -19.26 3.00
CA LYS A 114 -12.00 -19.09 2.72
C LYS A 114 -12.29 -18.66 1.28
N ASN A 115 -11.34 -18.83 0.37
CA ASN A 115 -11.48 -18.48 -1.04
C ASN A 115 -11.78 -16.99 -1.27
N VAL A 116 -11.20 -16.12 -0.43
CA VAL A 116 -11.27 -14.67 -0.60
C VAL A 116 -9.96 -14.21 -1.21
N LEU A 117 -10.04 -13.55 -2.36
CA LEU A 117 -8.90 -12.92 -3.00
C LEU A 117 -8.86 -11.44 -2.64
N ILE A 118 -7.75 -10.99 -2.05
CA ILE A 118 -7.53 -9.62 -1.62
C ILE A 118 -6.37 -9.05 -2.43
N GLU A 119 -6.63 -7.97 -3.16
CA GLU A 119 -5.57 -7.19 -3.79
C GLU A 119 -5.02 -6.15 -2.81
N VAL A 120 -3.70 -6.14 -2.62
CA VAL A 120 -3.04 -5.14 -1.78
C VAL A 120 -2.50 -4.02 -2.66
N ASN A 121 -3.01 -2.80 -2.47
CA ASN A 121 -2.48 -1.62 -3.14
C ASN A 121 -1.01 -1.38 -2.70
N PRO A 122 -0.05 -1.17 -3.62
CA PRO A 122 1.36 -0.90 -3.29
C PRO A 122 1.60 0.28 -2.33
N GLN A 123 0.67 1.23 -2.28
CA GLN A 123 0.73 2.40 -1.39
C GLN A 123 0.25 2.08 0.04
N THR A 124 -0.41 0.95 0.25
CA THR A 124 -0.94 0.54 1.54
C THR A 124 0.20 0.42 2.56
N ARG A 125 0.07 1.14 3.68
CA ARG A 125 0.95 1.00 4.83
C ARG A 125 0.39 -0.06 5.77
N ILE A 126 0.99 -1.24 5.77
CA ILE A 126 0.61 -2.33 6.67
C ILE A 126 0.99 -1.95 8.10
N PRO A 127 0.08 -2.07 9.09
CA PRO A 127 0.39 -1.80 10.49
C PRO A 127 1.56 -2.66 10.98
N ARG A 128 2.52 -2.05 11.68
CA ARG A 128 3.72 -2.74 12.19
C ARG A 128 3.42 -3.68 13.36
N THR A 129 2.45 -3.31 14.20
CA THR A 129 2.05 -4.14 15.34
C THR A 129 0.97 -5.12 14.91
N PHE A 130 1.10 -6.36 15.37
CA PHE A 130 0.18 -7.44 15.02
C PHE A 130 -1.26 -7.15 15.46
N ASP A 131 -1.49 -6.62 16.66
CA ASP A 131 -2.85 -6.28 17.12
C ASP A 131 -3.56 -5.25 16.23
N ARG A 132 -2.83 -4.26 15.68
CA ARG A 132 -3.42 -3.28 14.75
C ARG A 132 -3.72 -3.92 13.39
N PHE A 133 -2.87 -4.82 12.92
CA PHE A 133 -3.14 -5.59 11.70
C PHE A 133 -4.39 -6.45 11.87
N CYS A 134 -4.52 -7.16 12.98
CA CYS A 134 -5.72 -7.92 13.33
C CYS A 134 -6.95 -7.04 13.41
N GLY A 135 -6.83 -5.83 13.97
CA GLY A 135 -7.93 -4.86 14.00
C GLY A 135 -8.32 -4.30 12.63
N LEU A 136 -7.38 -4.23 11.68
CA LEU A 136 -7.65 -3.82 10.30
C LEU A 136 -8.39 -4.93 9.52
N MET A 137 -7.88 -6.16 9.62
CA MET A 137 -8.42 -7.32 8.90
C MET A 137 -9.65 -7.95 9.58
N GLY A 138 -9.83 -7.71 10.88
CA GLY A 138 -10.94 -8.21 11.69
C GLY A 138 -12.24 -7.41 11.56
N LYS A 139 -12.23 -6.28 10.84
CA LYS A 139 -13.43 -5.48 10.62
C LYS A 139 -14.36 -6.17 9.64
N LYS A 140 -15.66 -6.14 9.97
CA LYS A 140 -16.71 -6.56 9.04
C LYS A 140 -16.66 -5.62 7.81
N PRO A 141 -16.63 -6.16 6.58
CA PRO A 141 -16.75 -5.36 5.36
C PRO A 141 -18.12 -4.68 5.29
#